data_AF-A0A8T4SJV7-F1
#
_entry.id   AF-A0A8T4SJV7-F1
#
_cell.length_a   1.000
_cell.length_b   1.000
_cell.length_c   1.000
_cell.angle_alpha   90.00
_cell.angle_beta   90.00
_cell.angle_gamma   90.00
#
_symmetry.space_group_name_H-M   'P 1'
#
loop_
_entity.id
_entity.type
_entity.pdbx_description
1 polymer ?
#
loop_
_entity_poly.entity_id
_entity_poly.type
_entity_poly.pdbx_seq_one_letter_code
_entity_poly.pdbx_strand_id
1 'polypeptide(L)'
;MGLKKHLQREIDSSLSMLREQTAKHKEALQLIDDLNLRKAHYIVSLHSDWESYNEKSTTTEHEGSIDKAIQRAEQEFRVINHRNDIQASYRVFIKIGNVEYSVPREYWKKV
;
A
#
# COMPACT_ATOMS: atom_id res chain seq x y z
N MET A 1 -28.97 10.60 31.34
CA MET A 1 -27.60 10.10 31.65
C MET A 1 -27.00 9.14 30.59
N GLY A 2 -27.74 8.68 29.56
CA GLY A 2 -27.22 7.72 28.58
C GLY A 2 -26.21 8.29 27.57
N LEU A 3 -26.46 9.49 27.04
CA LEU A 3 -25.63 10.09 26.00
C LEU A 3 -24.18 10.35 26.44
N LYS A 4 -23.97 10.92 27.63
CA LYS A 4 -22.62 11.20 28.15
C LYS A 4 -21.77 9.92 28.29
N LYS A 5 -22.37 8.83 28.78
CA LYS A 5 -21.69 7.52 28.90
C LYS A 5 -21.40 6.89 27.53
N HIS A 6 -22.30 7.04 26.57
CA HIS A 6 -22.09 6.57 25.20
C HIS A 6 -20.92 7.32 24.55
N LEU A 7 -20.91 8.65 24.61
CA LEU A 7 -19.81 9.48 24.09
C LEU A 7 -18.47 9.15 24.74
N GLN A 8 -18.44 8.90 26.05
CA GLN A 8 -17.22 8.47 26.74
C GLN A 8 -16.65 7.17 26.16
N ARG A 9 -17.50 6.16 25.91
CA ARG A 9 -17.07 4.89 25.32
C ARG A 9 -16.54 5.06 23.90
N GLU A 10 -17.19 5.88 23.09
CA GLU A 10 -16.71 6.20 21.73
C GLU A 10 -15.33 6.86 21.77
N ILE A 11 -15.13 7.82 22.68
CA ILE A 11 -13.84 8.49 22.88
C ILE A 11 -12.78 7.49 23.36
N ASP A 12 -13.08 6.65 24.34
CA ASP A 12 -12.15 5.64 24.86
C ASP A 12 -11.74 4.62 23.79
N SER A 13 -12.70 4.17 22.99
CA SER A 13 -12.45 3.28 21.84
C SER A 13 -11.53 3.93 20.82
N SER A 14 -11.83 5.19 20.46
CA SER A 14 -11.02 5.97 19.53
C SER A 14 -9.59 6.17 20.05
N LEU A 15 -9.42 6.48 21.34
CA LEU A 15 -8.12 6.61 21.98
C LEU A 15 -7.34 5.29 21.97
N SER A 16 -8.00 4.16 22.20
CA SER A 16 -7.37 2.85 22.13
C SER A 16 -6.85 2.55 20.73
N MET A 17 -7.66 2.79 19.69
CA MET A 17 -7.26 2.60 18.30
C MET A 17 -6.06 3.49 17.93
N LEU A 18 -6.08 4.76 18.30
CA LEU A 18 -4.98 5.69 18.03
C LEU A 18 -3.69 5.29 18.75
N ARG A 19 -3.78 4.79 19.99
CA ARG A 19 -2.62 4.27 20.73
C ARG A 19 -2.00 3.05 20.05
N GLU A 20 -2.83 2.13 19.57
CA GLU A 20 -2.37 0.95 18.84
C GLU A 20 -1.69 1.34 17.53
N GLN A 21 -2.29 2.26 16.75
CA GLN A 21 -1.68 2.79 15.53
C GLN A 21 -0.34 3.46 15.82
N THR A 22 -0.26 4.26 16.89
CA THR A 22 0.99 4.91 17.30
C THR A 22 2.07 3.89 17.66
N ALA A 23 1.71 2.80 18.34
CA ALA A 23 2.65 1.73 18.65
C ALA A 23 3.20 1.06 17.37
N LYS A 24 2.31 0.70 16.43
CA LYS A 24 2.71 0.13 15.13
C LYS A 24 3.64 1.03 14.33
N HIS A 25 3.38 2.34 14.32
CA HIS A 25 4.26 3.31 13.65
C HIS A 25 5.62 3.44 14.34
N LYS A 26 5.68 3.39 15.68
CA LYS A 26 6.96 3.41 16.42
C LYS A 26 7.79 2.16 16.13
N GLU A 27 7.17 1.00 16.07
CA GLU A 27 7.85 -0.24 15.67
C GLU A 27 8.36 -0.14 14.23
N ALA A 28 7.55 0.37 13.31
CA ALA A 28 7.98 0.59 11.92
C ALA A 28 9.17 1.57 11.81
N LEU A 29 9.20 2.63 12.63
CA LEU A 29 10.34 3.54 12.68
C LEU A 29 11.62 2.87 13.17
N GLN A 30 11.54 1.94 14.12
CA GLN A 30 12.72 1.18 14.58
C GLN A 30 13.27 0.26 13.49
N LEU A 31 12.42 -0.21 12.59
CA LEU A 31 12.80 -1.11 11.49
C LEU A 31 13.38 -0.38 10.27
N ILE A 32 13.26 0.94 10.20
CA ILE A 32 13.61 1.69 8.99
C ILE A 32 15.12 1.71 8.72
N ASP A 33 15.92 1.77 9.77
CA ASP A 33 17.39 1.84 9.67
C ASP A 33 17.98 0.52 9.18
N ASP A 34 17.35 -0.61 9.53
CA ASP A 34 17.75 -1.96 9.09
C ASP A 34 17.06 -2.39 7.78
N LEU A 35 16.22 -1.55 7.19
CA LEU A 35 15.41 -1.91 6.04
C LEU A 35 16.26 -2.07 4.77
N ASN A 36 16.36 -3.31 4.29
CA ASN A 36 16.97 -3.58 2.99
C ASN A 36 15.96 -3.39 1.85
N LEU A 37 16.00 -2.23 1.20
CA LEU A 37 15.09 -1.88 0.09
C LEU A 37 15.13 -2.82 -1.12
N ARG A 38 16.16 -3.67 -1.26
CA ARG A 38 16.24 -4.70 -2.32
C ARG A 38 15.56 -6.02 -1.97
N LYS A 39 15.12 -6.16 -0.72
CA LYS A 39 14.39 -7.32 -0.18
C LYS A 39 13.16 -6.88 0.62
N ALA A 40 12.65 -5.68 0.33
CA ALA A 40 11.49 -5.17 1.04
C ALA A 40 10.21 -5.72 0.40
N HIS A 41 9.12 -5.68 1.16
CA HIS A 41 7.80 -6.04 0.67
C HIS A 41 7.14 -4.82 0.06
N TYR A 42 6.96 -4.84 -1.26
CA TYR A 42 6.25 -3.80 -2.01
C TYR A 42 4.87 -4.29 -2.41
N ILE A 43 3.92 -3.36 -2.42
CA ILE A 43 2.56 -3.57 -2.90
C ILE A 43 2.32 -2.55 -4.01
N VAL A 44 2.00 -3.01 -5.21
CA VAL A 44 1.75 -2.16 -6.37
C VAL A 44 0.32 -2.38 -6.84
N SER A 45 -0.49 -1.33 -6.80
CA SER A 45 -1.84 -1.33 -7.35
C SER A 45 -1.86 -0.54 -8.65
N LEU A 46 -2.35 -1.17 -9.72
CA LEU A 46 -2.62 -0.55 -11.01
C LEU A 46 -4.12 -0.42 -11.17
N HIS A 47 -4.60 0.82 -11.12
CA HIS A 47 -6.01 1.13 -11.32
C HIS A 47 -6.27 1.43 -12.79
N SER A 48 -7.03 0.57 -13.48
CA SER A 48 -7.26 0.75 -14.93
C SER A 48 -8.03 2.04 -15.22
N ASP A 49 -7.59 2.78 -16.23
CA ASP A 49 -8.32 3.97 -16.72
C ASP A 49 -9.58 3.57 -17.52
N TRP A 50 -9.76 2.27 -17.81
CA TRP A 50 -10.85 1.70 -18.59
C TRP A 50 -11.73 0.74 -17.79
N GLU A 51 -11.80 0.87 -16.46
CA GLU A 51 -12.69 0.01 -15.64
C GLU A 51 -14.14 0.02 -16.14
N SER A 52 -14.60 1.16 -16.67
CA SER A 52 -15.93 1.30 -17.28
C SER A 52 -16.14 0.47 -18.56
N TYR A 53 -15.06 -0.05 -19.14
CA TYR A 53 -15.05 -0.89 -20.34
C TYR A 53 -14.61 -2.33 -20.03
N ASN A 54 -14.91 -2.82 -18.81
CA ASN A 54 -14.61 -4.17 -18.31
C ASN A 54 -13.13 -4.49 -18.07
N GLU A 55 -12.22 -3.50 -18.10
CA GLU A 55 -10.88 -3.72 -17.58
C GLU A 55 -10.89 -3.83 -16.06
N LYS A 56 -9.92 -4.56 -15.52
CA LYS A 56 -9.75 -4.81 -14.10
C LYS A 56 -8.53 -4.08 -13.58
N SER A 57 -8.71 -3.45 -12.42
CA SER A 57 -7.59 -3.04 -11.58
C SER A 57 -6.92 -4.26 -10.97
N THR A 58 -5.60 -4.17 -10.77
CA THR A 58 -4.79 -5.24 -10.17
C THR A 58 -4.02 -4.73 -8.98
N THR A 59 -3.77 -5.61 -8.02
CA THR A 59 -2.85 -5.36 -6.91
C THR A 59 -1.91 -6.54 -6.80
N THR A 60 -0.61 -6.24 -6.79
CA THR A 60 0.45 -7.23 -6.78
C THR A 60 1.36 -6.99 -5.58
N GLU A 61 1.60 -8.03 -4.79
CA GLU A 61 2.58 -8.02 -3.72
C GLU A 61 3.88 -8.68 -4.19
N HIS A 62 5.01 -8.06 -3.87
CA HIS A 62 6.32 -8.57 -4.25
C HIS A 62 7.37 -8.29 -3.17
N GLU A 63 8.08 -9.35 -2.75
CA GLU A 63 9.30 -9.23 -1.97
C GLU A 63 10.51 -9.11 -2.89
N GLY A 64 11.23 -7.99 -2.81
CA GLY A 64 12.36 -7.73 -3.69
C GLY A 64 12.71 -6.25 -3.79
N SER A 65 13.20 -5.83 -4.96
CA SER A 65 13.37 -4.42 -5.29
C SER A 65 12.06 -3.83 -5.83
N ILE A 66 11.91 -2.52 -5.69
CA ILE A 66 10.77 -1.78 -6.25
C ILE A 66 10.65 -1.99 -7.76
N ASP A 67 11.78 -2.13 -8.46
CA ASP A 67 11.81 -2.35 -9.90
C ASP A 67 11.11 -3.63 -10.32
N LYS A 68 11.43 -4.72 -9.62
CA LYS A 68 10.82 -6.03 -9.87
C LYS A 68 9.35 -6.05 -9.47
N ALA A 69 8.99 -5.33 -8.40
CA ALA A 69 7.60 -5.21 -7.98
C ALA A 69 6.75 -4.54 -9.07
N ILE A 70 7.24 -3.44 -9.66
CA ILE A 70 6.56 -2.72 -10.73
C ILE A 70 6.47 -3.58 -11.99
N GLN A 71 7.58 -4.17 -12.44
CA GLN A 71 7.60 -5.02 -13.62
C GLN A 71 6.61 -6.19 -13.51
N ARG A 72 6.55 -6.81 -12.32
CA ARG A 72 5.59 -7.89 -12.05
C ARG A 72 4.15 -7.39 -12.08
N ALA A 73 3.85 -6.26 -11.45
CA ALA A 73 2.51 -5.68 -11.43
C ALA A 73 2.02 -5.34 -12.84
N GLU A 74 2.88 -4.74 -13.66
CA GLU A 74 2.59 -4.45 -15.07
C GLU A 74 2.35 -5.73 -15.88
N GLN A 75 3.17 -6.75 -15.69
CA GLN A 75 2.99 -8.04 -16.35
C GLN A 75 1.64 -8.66 -15.97
N GLU A 76 1.30 -8.69 -14.68
CA GLU A 76 0.02 -9.21 -14.21
C GLU A 76 -1.16 -8.40 -14.78
N PHE A 77 -1.06 -7.07 -14.82
CA PHE A 77 -2.08 -6.20 -15.42
C PHE A 77 -2.28 -6.48 -16.91
N ARG A 78 -1.20 -6.60 -17.68
CA ARG A 78 -1.24 -6.94 -19.11
C ARG A 78 -1.92 -8.28 -19.35
N VAL A 79 -1.58 -9.30 -18.55
CA VAL A 79 -2.16 -10.64 -18.65
C VAL A 79 -3.66 -10.62 -18.35
N ILE A 80 -4.07 -9.93 -17.28
CA ILE A 80 -5.47 -9.87 -16.84
C ILE A 80 -6.35 -9.09 -17.82
N ASN A 81 -5.84 -7.99 -18.37
CA ASN A 81 -6.60 -7.13 -19.29
C ASN A 81 -6.35 -7.46 -20.77
N HIS A 82 -5.54 -8.46 -21.07
CA HIS A 82 -5.18 -8.87 -22.44
C HIS A 82 -4.63 -7.72 -23.31
N ARG A 83 -3.79 -6.86 -22.72
CA ARG A 83 -3.19 -5.69 -23.38
C ARG A 83 -1.67 -5.69 -23.30
N ASN A 84 -1.04 -4.96 -24.22
CA ASN A 84 0.42 -4.79 -24.24
C ASN A 84 0.87 -3.47 -23.60
N ASP A 85 0.03 -2.45 -23.59
CA ASP A 85 0.27 -1.17 -22.94
C ASP A 85 -0.28 -1.13 -21.51
N ILE A 86 0.22 -0.18 -20.71
CA ILE A 86 -0.29 0.09 -19.36
C ILE A 86 -1.03 1.43 -19.39
N GLN A 87 -2.36 1.36 -19.35
CA GLN A 87 -3.24 2.53 -19.23
C GLN A 87 -3.92 2.47 -17.87
N ALA A 88 -3.12 2.75 -16.85
CA ALA A 88 -3.51 2.64 -15.46
C ALA A 88 -2.80 3.68 -14.59
N SER A 89 -3.48 4.06 -13.52
CA SER A 89 -2.92 4.86 -12.44
C SER A 89 -2.23 3.98 -11.40
N TYR A 90 -0.97 4.29 -11.11
CA TYR A 90 -0.13 3.52 -10.17
C TYR A 90 -0.30 4.02 -8.74
N ARG A 91 -0.39 3.09 -7.80
CA ARG A 91 -0.18 3.34 -6.37
C ARG A 91 0.84 2.33 -5.85
N VAL A 92 1.97 2.82 -5.37
CA VAL A 92 3.06 1.98 -4.86
C VAL A 92 3.16 2.18 -3.36
N PHE A 93 3.25 1.07 -2.64
CA PHE A 93 3.43 1.03 -1.19
C PHE A 93 4.60 0.14 -0.83
N ILE A 94 5.21 0.43 0.31
CA ILE A 94 6.20 -0.41 0.98
C ILE A 94 5.65 -0.79 2.35
N LYS A 95 5.76 -2.06 2.70
CA LYS A 95 5.36 -2.58 4.01
C LYS A 95 6.56 -2.59 4.94
N ILE A 96 6.46 -1.87 6.05
CA ILE A 96 7.48 -1.81 7.11
C ILE A 96 6.81 -2.29 8.40
N GLY A 97 7.21 -3.47 8.88
CA GLY A 97 6.48 -4.18 9.92
C GLY A 97 5.05 -4.48 9.48
N ASN A 98 4.07 -3.98 10.24
CA ASN A 98 2.64 -4.15 9.96
C ASN A 98 1.98 -2.91 9.36
N VAL A 99 2.76 -1.95 8.86
CA VAL A 99 2.26 -0.69 8.33
C VAL A 99 2.68 -0.52 6.88
N GLU A 100 1.75 -0.05 6.07
CA GLU A 100 1.98 0.30 4.67
C GLU A 100 2.25 1.80 4.52
N TYR A 101 3.28 2.14 3.76
CA TYR A 101 3.64 3.51 3.46
C TYR A 101 3.63 3.74 1.96
N SER A 102 2.99 4.81 1.50
CA SER A 102 3.01 5.15 0.08
C SER A 102 4.41 5.58 -0.35
N VAL A 103 4.90 4.99 -1.43
CA VAL A 103 6.17 5.36 -2.05
C VAL A 103 5.90 6.47 -3.08
N PRO A 104 6.47 7.67 -2.90
CA PRO A 104 6.24 8.77 -3.82
C PRO A 104 6.72 8.45 -5.25
N ARG A 105 6.00 8.98 -6.24
CA ARG A 105 6.21 8.69 -7.67
C ARG A 105 7.64 8.93 -8.13
N GLU A 106 8.32 9.94 -7.59
CA GLU A 106 9.71 10.26 -7.92
C GLU A 106 10.71 9.12 -7.67
N TYR A 107 10.42 8.21 -6.74
CA TYR A 107 11.31 7.11 -6.36
C TYR A 107 11.17 5.89 -7.27
N TRP A 108 10.11 5.83 -8.08
CA TRP A 108 9.83 4.65 -8.90
C TRP A 108 9.46 4.92 -10.36
N LYS A 109 9.25 6.18 -10.75
CA LYS A 109 8.93 6.53 -12.15
C LYS A 109 10.09 6.29 -13.13
N LYS A 110 11.33 6.23 -12.64
CA LYS A 110 12.55 6.08 -13.46
C LYS A 110 12.99 4.62 -13.67
N VAL A 111 12.25 3.73 -13.01
CA VAL A 111 12.36 2.29 -13.12
C VAL A 111 11.84 1.84 -14.46
#